data_AF-A0A520K2X2-F1
#
_entry.id   AF-A0A520K2X2-F1
#
_cell.length_a   1.000
_cell.length_b   1.000
_cell.length_c   1.000
_cell.angle_alpha   90.00
_cell.angle_beta   90.00
_cell.angle_gamma   90.00
#
_symmetry.space_group_name_H-M   'P 1'
#
loop_
_entity.id
_entity.type
_entity.pdbx_description
1 polymer ?
#
loop_
_entity_poly.entity_id
_entity_poly.type
_entity_poly.pdbx_seq_one_letter_code
_entity_poly.pdbx_strand_id
1 'polypeptide(L)' 'MAETKTEKGSRYTCGVCGLVVTVDEACGCDELCDLICCGEPMEMEPPKRPSHFARVEEVEKKKGKKKDAPVW' A
#
# COMPACT_ATOMS: atom_id res chain seq x y z
N MET A 1 -2.12 -14.82 -17.19
CA MET A 1 -2.09 -15.27 -15.79
C MET A 1 -2.14 -14.01 -14.92
N ALA A 2 -2.89 -14.00 -13.81
CA ALA A 2 -2.95 -12.83 -12.94
C ALA A 2 -1.74 -12.85 -11.99
N GLU A 3 -0.63 -12.29 -12.45
CA GLU A 3 0.50 -11.91 -11.61
C GLU A 3 0.02 -10.87 -10.60
N THR A 4 -0.35 -11.33 -9.40
CA THR A 4 -0.77 -10.43 -8.30
C THR A 4 0.49 -9.74 -7.78
N LYS A 5 0.87 -8.66 -8.44
CA LYS A 5 1.96 -7.79 -8.01
C LYS A 5 1.68 -7.33 -6.57
N THR A 6 2.68 -7.38 -5.69
CA THR A 6 2.58 -6.75 -4.37
C THR A 6 2.27 -5.27 -4.57
N GLU A 7 1.01 -4.90 -4.35
CA GLU A 7 0.52 -3.55 -4.56
C GLU A 7 0.63 -2.74 -3.27
N LYS A 8 0.97 -1.46 -3.40
CA LYS A 8 0.99 -0.53 -2.26
C LYS A 8 -0.39 -0.54 -1.60
N GLY A 9 -0.42 -0.75 -0.29
CA GLY A 9 -1.64 -0.87 0.51
C GLY A 9 -2.10 -2.30 0.78
N SER A 10 -1.42 -3.32 0.24
CA SER A 10 -1.69 -4.73 0.60
C SER A 10 -1.47 -4.98 2.09
N ARG A 11 -2.32 -5.81 2.70
CA ARG A 11 -2.25 -6.13 4.13
C ARG A 11 -1.85 -7.57 4.33
N TYR A 12 -0.95 -7.80 5.29
CA TYR A 12 -0.50 -9.12 5.70
C TYR A 12 -0.81 -9.33 7.18
N THR A 13 -1.51 -10.40 7.50
CA THR A 13 -1.89 -10.73 8.88
C THR A 13 -1.26 -12.06 9.29
N CYS A 14 -0.58 -12.07 10.44
CA CYS A 14 -0.08 -13.31 11.03
C CYS A 14 -1.20 -13.94 11.86
N GLY A 15 -1.62 -15.16 11.51
CA GLY A 15 -2.64 -15.90 12.26
C GLY A 15 -2.18 -16.39 13.64
N VAL A 16 -0.86 -16.42 13.89
CA VAL A 16 -0.28 -16.92 15.15
C VAL A 16 -0.19 -15.81 16.20
N CYS A 17 0.49 -14.71 15.88
CA CYS A 17 0.73 -13.61 16.83
C CYS A 17 -0.23 -12.42 16.66
N GLY A 18 -1.01 -12.38 15.57
CA GLY A 18 -1.94 -11.28 15.27
C GLY A 18 -1.28 -10.02 14.71
N LEU A 19 0.00 -10.08 14.34
CA LEU A 19 0.71 -8.94 13.74
C LEU A 19 0.11 -8.61 12.36
N VAL A 20 -0.19 -7.33 12.13
CA VAL A 20 -0.70 -6.81 10.86
C VAL A 20 0.32 -5.85 10.25
N VAL A 21 0.75 -6.13 9.02
CA VAL A 21 1.66 -5.27 8.24
C VAL A 21 0.94 -4.75 7.01
N THR A 22 1.18 -3.49 6.65
CA THR A 22 0.70 -2.91 5.39
C THR A 22 1.89 -2.56 4.52
N VAL A 23 1.84 -2.89 3.24
CA VAL A 23 2.88 -2.54 2.28
C VAL A 23 2.79 -1.05 1.96
N ASP A 24 3.68 -0.26 2.51
CA ASP A 24 3.75 1.18 2.23
C ASP A 24 4.38 1.43 0.85
N GLU A 25 5.48 0.71 0.58
CA GLU A 25 6.17 0.72 -0.70
C GLU A 25 6.51 -0.72 -1.14
N ALA A 26 6.22 -1.03 -2.40
CA ALA A 26 6.60 -2.30 -2.99
C ALA A 26 8.09 -2.28 -3.36
N CYS A 27 8.80 -3.38 -3.10
CA CYS A 27 10.23 -3.52 -3.41
C CYS A 27 10.56 -3.39 -4.91
N GLY A 28 9.55 -3.49 -5.79
CA GLY A 28 9.74 -3.38 -7.24
C GLY A 28 10.16 -4.67 -7.92
N CYS A 29 10.40 -5.75 -7.16
CA CYS A 29 10.55 -7.10 -7.70
C CYS A 29 9.26 -7.52 -8.41
N ASP A 30 9.41 -8.16 -9.58
CA ASP A 30 8.29 -8.70 -10.36
C ASP A 30 7.69 -9.96 -9.73
N GLU A 31 8.36 -10.54 -8.74
CA GLU A 31 7.93 -11.70 -7.98
C GLU A 31 7.28 -11.32 -6.63
N LEU A 32 6.29 -12.12 -6.24
CA LEU A 32 5.66 -12.04 -4.92
C LEU A 32 6.70 -12.40 -3.85
N CYS A 33 6.95 -11.47 -2.93
CA CYS A 33 7.73 -11.77 -1.73
C CYS A 33 6.78 -12.29 -0.64
N ASP A 34 6.87 -13.59 -0.32
CA ASP A 34 6.14 -14.18 0.80
C ASP A 34 6.72 -13.67 2.13
N LEU A 35 5.90 -12.98 2.91
CA LEU A 35 6.27 -12.55 4.27
C LEU A 35 6.04 -13.72 5.23
N ILE A 36 7.10 -14.12 5.93
CA ILE A 36 7.06 -15.19 6.93
C ILE A 36 7.10 -14.56 8.32
N CYS A 37 6.10 -14.87 9.15
CA CYS A 37 6.03 -14.45 10.54
C CYS A 37 5.69 -15.66 11.42
N CYS A 38 6.36 -15.81 12.56
CA CYS A 38 6.23 -16.99 13.43
C CYS A 38 6.54 -18.34 12.75
N GLY A 39 7.30 -18.33 11.64
CA GLY A 39 7.65 -19.53 10.88
C GLY A 39 6.59 -19.97 9.86
N GLU A 40 5.50 -19.23 9.71
CA GLU A 40 4.43 -19.49 8.74
C GLU A 40 4.28 -18.31 7.77
N PRO A 41 3.88 -18.56 6.51
CA PRO A 41 3.55 -17.50 5.57
C PRO A 41 2.34 -16.71 6.07
N MET A 42 2.42 -15.38 5.99
CA MET A 42 1.33 -14.50 6.40
C MET A 42 0.18 -14.53 5.37
N GLU A 43 -1.05 -14.32 5.84
CA GLU A 43 -2.22 -14.22 4.96
C GLU A 43 -2.26 -12.84 4.29
N MET A 44 -2.24 -12.83 2.95
CA MET A 44 -2.30 -11.60 2.15
C MET A 44 -3.75 -11.25 1.79
N GLU A 45 -4.15 -10.04 2.13
CA GLU A 45 -5.39 -9.45 1.63
C GLU A 45 -5.09 -8.31 0.65
N PRO A 46 -5.56 -8.39 -0.61
CA PRO A 46 -5.46 -7.27 -1.54
C PRO A 46 -6.28 -6.08 -1.01
N PRO A 47 -5.83 -4.84 -1.27
CA PRO A 47 -6.51 -3.66 -0.78
C PRO A 47 -7.90 -3.53 -1.42
N LYS A 48 -8.96 -3.75 -0.63
CA LYS A 48 -10.35 -3.57 -1.07
C LYS A 48 -10.72 -2.09 -1.33
N ARG A 49 -9.87 -1.14 -0.88
CA ARG A 49 -10.06 0.32 -0.95
C ARG A 49 -8.67 0.98 -1.01
N PRO A 50 -8.52 2.14 -1.69
CA PRO A 50 -7.24 2.86 -1.70
C PRO A 50 -6.80 3.17 -0.27
N SER A 51 -5.50 3.01 0.01
CA SER A 51 -4.94 3.25 1.35
C SER A 51 -5.21 4.70 1.79
N HIS A 52 -5.20 4.95 3.10
CA HIS A 52 -5.33 6.32 3.61
C HIS A 52 -4.27 7.23 2.99
N PHE A 53 -3.05 6.71 2.79
CA PHE A 53 -1.95 7.43 2.17
C PHE A 53 -2.23 7.78 0.70
N ALA A 54 -2.70 6.81 -0.11
CA ALA A 54 -3.12 7.07 -1.48
C ALA A 54 -4.24 8.11 -1.54
N ARG A 55 -5.18 8.05 -0.61
CA ARG A 55 -6.30 9.00 -0.53
C ARG A 55 -5.86 10.40 -0.10
N VAL A 56 -4.84 10.54 0.75
CA VAL A 56 -4.28 11.86 1.08
C VAL A 56 -3.46 12.44 -0.07
N GLU A 57 -2.68 11.62 -0.79
CA GLU A 57 -1.95 12.08 -1.98
C GLU A 57 -2.89 12.62 -3.06
N GLU A 58 -4.00 11.93 -3.34
CA GLU A 58 -5.02 12.43 -4.28
C GLU A 58 -5.66 13.75 -3.82
N VAL A 59 -5.89 13.89 -2.51
CA VAL A 59 -6.44 15.11 -1.90
C VAL A 59 -5.42 16.25 -1.95
N GLU A 60 -4.15 16.00 -1.69
CA GLU A 60 -3.07 17.00 -1.77
C GLU A 60 -2.82 17.45 -3.21
N LYS A 61 -2.81 16.52 -4.17
CA LYS A 61 -2.70 16.84 -5.60
C LYS A 61 -3.85 17.72 -6.07
N LYS A 62 -5.05 17.56 -5.51
CA LYS A 62 -6.20 18.47 -5.73
C LYS A 62 -6.05 19.83 -5.02
N LYS A 63 -5.31 19.91 -3.92
CA LYS A 63 -5.09 21.16 -3.15
C LYS A 63 -4.00 22.05 -3.74
N GLY A 64 -3.13 21.52 -4.61
CA GLY A 64 -2.02 22.25 -5.24
C GLY A 64 -2.40 23.27 -6.33
N LYS A 65 -3.63 23.27 -6.84
CA LYS A 65 -4.04 24.13 -7.98
C LYS A 65 -4.61 25.50 -7.58
N LYS A 66 -4.24 26.04 -6.41
CA LYS A 66 -4.76 27.34 -5.95
C LYS A 66 -3.76 28.11 -5.08
N LYS A 67 -2.63 28.48 -5.67
CA LYS A 67 -1.61 29.41 -5.15
C LYS A 67 -0.56 29.54 -6.26
N ASP A 68 -0.32 30.68 -6.90
CA ASP A 68 -0.56 32.09 -6.56
C ASP A 68 -0.76 32.83 -7.88
N ALA A 69 -1.83 33.61 -8.03
CA ALA A 69 -1.90 34.54 -9.15
C ALA A 69 -0.86 35.64 -8.89
N PRO A 70 0.13 35.87 -9.79
CA PRO A 70 0.96 37.05 -9.67
C PRO A 70 0.06 38.28 -9.86
N VAL A 71 -0.04 39.11 -8.83
CA VAL A 71 -0.55 40.47 -8.94
C VAL A 71 0.58 41.34 -9.49
N TRP A 72 0.73 41.34 -10.82
CA TRP A 72 1.21 42.46 -11.64
C TRP A 72 1.17 42.08 -13.13
#